data_AF-A0A9X1WX54-F1
#
_entry.id   AF-A0A9X1WX54-F1
#
_cell.length_a   1.000
_cell.length_b   1.000
_cell.length_c   1.000
_cell.angle_alpha   90.00
_cell.angle_beta   90.00
_cell.angle_gamma   90.00
#
_symmetry.space_group_name_H-M   'P 1'
#
loop_
_entity.id
_entity.type
_entity.pdbx_description
1 polymer ?
#
loop_
_entity_poly.entity_id
_entity_poly.type
_entity_poly.pdbx_seq_one_letter_code
_entity_poly.pdbx_strand_id
1 'polypeptide(L)'
;MIFNKTLLALFVSTSILLTGCGSDSDNDDTNPTPTTPSEPEDNTVQSEATLVSEDANIAVFGNVESANFSETQLKSGKGVLLLDDKAVNAVGFALEAGGETQDLNQFASENLADFITLLQENNATVNVLVNRVSTNTQGQVSNVTLDIDFASAENVTKVRDLLLAFLNGGSSVSTPAKVTLAENKLRLNLSFWVVGDTGFIWANTYAAKDATAVNKVYGDLNLASALTSNVALSVKSATEKFTQNAQGSNAVDILWNIDSSGSMGEEQANLADGASQFFTTLNQAGIDYRLAVNTQDKADCKQLRTLTDTTTKFIDKNTPDALTEWASLASPGTYDSSNETGFYCTREADLTGFDRENAKNLVVFVSDEPENETAEENIYISSDYMARDFANYKNYFVGTGFTYFAIVGTGNYVRNTFSDPANNYYSTPSENCSGEGGSAVGGGHFKEIAKLTGGSSASICADASSWTVVFDEIIKAASALASQFALKQVPIPSTLQVKVAGKDVARDTAHQNGFDLVYSVDGATVVFYGDALPTANQKVDVSYDYLQQ
;
A
#
# COMPACT_ATOMS: atom_id res chain seq x y z
N MET A 1 4.76 -53.84 -54.01
CA MET A 1 4.12 -52.94 -55.00
C MET A 1 4.90 -51.63 -55.02
N ILE A 2 5.66 -51.40 -56.11
CA ILE A 2 6.00 -50.12 -56.79
C ILE A 2 6.52 -48.97 -55.88
N PHE A 3 7.81 -48.72 -55.64
CA PHE A 3 8.96 -48.18 -56.46
C PHE A 3 8.86 -46.73 -57.00
N ASN A 4 9.69 -45.81 -56.45
CA ASN A 4 10.82 -45.03 -57.05
C ASN A 4 11.05 -43.71 -56.26
N LYS A 5 12.22 -43.42 -55.62
CA LYS A 5 13.52 -42.89 -56.13
C LYS A 5 13.36 -41.65 -57.04
N THR A 6 14.03 -40.50 -56.84
CA THR A 6 15.50 -40.29 -56.94
C THR A 6 15.92 -38.87 -56.49
N LEU A 7 17.19 -38.73 -56.12
CA LEU A 7 17.95 -37.55 -55.68
C LEU A 7 18.62 -36.79 -56.87
N LEU A 8 19.03 -35.53 -56.60
CA LEU A 8 20.24 -34.82 -57.08
C LEU A 8 20.14 -33.84 -58.27
N ALA A 9 20.53 -32.57 -58.04
CA ALA A 9 21.41 -31.79 -58.93
C ALA A 9 22.02 -30.55 -58.23
N LEU A 10 23.35 -30.46 -58.32
CA LEU A 10 24.27 -29.37 -57.97
C LEU A 10 24.23 -28.28 -59.05
N PHE A 11 24.46 -27.00 -58.69
CA PHE A 11 25.20 -26.07 -59.56
C PHE A 11 26.04 -25.10 -58.73
N VAL A 12 27.34 -25.08 -59.06
CA VAL A 12 28.37 -24.15 -58.63
C VAL A 12 28.57 -23.14 -59.75
N SER A 13 28.70 -21.86 -59.44
CA SER A 13 29.47 -20.93 -60.27
C SER A 13 30.03 -19.77 -59.43
N THR A 14 31.34 -19.80 -59.23
CA THR A 14 32.21 -18.69 -58.84
C THR A 14 32.69 -17.94 -60.09
N SER A 15 32.85 -16.62 -60.01
CA SER A 15 33.70 -15.76 -60.86
C SER A 15 33.90 -14.45 -60.08
N ILE A 16 35.03 -14.23 -59.38
CA ILE A 16 36.35 -13.74 -59.83
C ILE A 16 36.30 -12.34 -60.50
N LEU A 17 36.77 -11.36 -59.70
CA LEU A 17 37.60 -10.17 -59.98
C LEU A 17 37.54 -9.50 -61.36
N LEU A 18 37.29 -8.19 -61.34
CA LEU A 18 37.88 -7.22 -62.26
C LEU A 18 38.37 -6.00 -61.47
N THR A 19 39.68 -5.91 -61.31
CA THR A 19 40.41 -4.66 -61.08
C THR A 19 40.60 -3.94 -62.41
N GLY A 20 40.36 -2.64 -62.43
CA GLY A 20 40.69 -1.76 -63.55
C GLY A 20 41.04 -0.37 -63.03
N CYS A 21 42.31 -0.01 -63.13
CA CYS A 21 42.82 1.36 -62.94
C CYS A 21 42.45 2.24 -64.15
N GLY A 22 42.19 3.53 -63.92
CA GLY A 22 42.11 4.56 -64.96
C GLY A 22 41.92 5.94 -64.34
N SER A 23 42.75 6.89 -64.74
CA SER A 23 43.07 8.17 -64.11
C SER A 23 42.20 9.38 -64.55
N ASP A 24 42.38 10.47 -63.80
CA ASP A 24 42.32 11.89 -64.15
C ASP A 24 41.07 12.75 -63.84
N SER A 25 41.30 13.69 -62.89
CA SER A 25 40.92 15.11 -62.77
C SER A 25 39.53 15.61 -63.22
N ASP A 26 38.70 16.10 -62.28
CA ASP A 26 38.50 17.53 -61.93
C ASP A 26 37.25 17.73 -61.04
N ASN A 27 37.27 18.82 -60.26
CA ASN A 27 36.23 19.35 -59.35
C ASN A 27 34.78 19.25 -59.85
N ASP A 28 33.82 18.90 -58.98
CA ASP A 28 32.91 19.87 -58.34
C ASP A 28 31.93 19.22 -57.34
N ASP A 29 31.55 20.05 -56.37
CA ASP A 29 30.51 20.06 -55.35
C ASP A 29 29.41 18.96 -55.18
N THR A 30 28.98 18.88 -53.90
CA THR A 30 27.78 18.26 -53.31
C THR A 30 27.83 16.79 -52.90
N ASN A 31 28.22 16.57 -51.65
CA ASN A 31 27.97 15.33 -50.92
C ASN A 31 26.70 15.50 -50.06
N PRO A 32 25.55 14.84 -50.36
CA PRO A 32 24.56 14.61 -49.33
C PRO A 32 24.98 13.35 -48.58
N THR A 33 25.38 13.54 -47.32
CA THR A 33 25.55 12.44 -46.36
C THR A 33 24.27 11.60 -46.37
N PRO A 34 24.35 10.25 -46.48
CA PRO A 34 23.18 9.42 -46.28
C PRO A 34 22.75 9.57 -44.82
N THR A 35 21.58 10.17 -44.58
CA THR A 35 20.90 10.06 -43.30
C THR A 35 20.52 8.60 -43.11
N THR A 36 21.28 7.92 -42.26
CA THR A 36 20.88 6.66 -41.64
C THR A 36 19.48 6.86 -41.06
N PRO A 37 18.52 5.93 -41.24
CA PRO A 37 17.30 5.94 -40.45
C PRO A 37 17.73 5.94 -38.98
N SER A 38 17.32 6.94 -38.21
CA SER A 38 17.43 6.90 -36.76
C SER A 38 16.78 5.60 -36.31
N GLU A 39 17.59 4.70 -35.74
CA GLU A 39 17.10 3.58 -34.96
C GLU A 39 16.06 4.14 -33.97
N PRO A 40 14.87 3.52 -33.83
CA PRO A 40 13.91 4.01 -32.84
C PRO A 40 14.65 4.07 -31.50
N GLU A 41 14.70 5.26 -30.88
CA GLU A 41 15.26 5.37 -29.53
C GLU A 41 14.55 4.33 -28.67
N ASP A 42 15.31 3.40 -28.10
CA ASP A 42 14.73 2.42 -27.18
C ASP A 42 14.42 3.20 -25.91
N ASN A 43 13.14 3.50 -25.69
CA ASN A 43 12.71 4.17 -24.48
C ASN A 43 13.09 3.28 -23.30
N THR A 44 13.98 3.77 -22.45
CA THR A 44 14.46 3.06 -21.25
C THR A 44 14.08 3.84 -20.01
N VAL A 45 14.20 3.21 -18.84
CA VAL A 45 14.08 3.89 -17.54
C VAL A 45 14.94 5.17 -17.51
N GLN A 46 16.14 5.13 -18.06
CA GLN A 46 17.09 6.24 -18.03
C GLN A 46 16.66 7.42 -18.93
N SER A 47 15.93 7.16 -20.01
CA SER A 47 15.45 8.21 -20.92
C SER A 47 14.12 8.81 -20.47
N GLU A 48 13.27 8.02 -19.79
CA GLU A 48 11.90 8.42 -19.42
C GLU A 48 11.76 8.91 -17.97
N ALA A 49 12.70 8.56 -17.07
CA ALA A 49 12.64 9.00 -15.69
C ALA A 49 12.83 10.53 -15.58
N THR A 50 12.10 11.14 -14.66
CA THR A 50 12.23 12.57 -14.33
C THR A 50 13.61 12.87 -13.74
N LEU A 51 14.14 11.92 -12.97
CA LEU A 51 15.46 12.01 -12.35
C LEU A 51 16.05 10.60 -12.21
N VAL A 52 17.34 10.49 -12.49
CA VAL A 52 18.12 9.27 -12.28
C VAL A 52 19.30 9.58 -11.37
N SER A 53 19.48 8.77 -10.34
CA SER A 53 20.68 8.72 -9.50
C SER A 53 21.40 7.41 -9.75
N GLU A 54 22.52 7.48 -10.48
CA GLU A 54 23.37 6.31 -10.72
C GLU A 54 24.01 5.83 -9.42
N ASP A 55 24.49 6.75 -8.58
CA ASP A 55 25.16 6.46 -7.32
C ASP A 55 24.23 5.80 -6.29
N ALA A 56 22.97 6.24 -6.20
CA ALA A 56 21.98 5.64 -5.30
C ALA A 56 21.27 4.42 -5.90
N ASN A 57 21.48 4.15 -7.20
CA ASN A 57 20.75 3.16 -8.00
C ASN A 57 19.22 3.37 -7.95
N ILE A 58 18.77 4.61 -8.14
CA ILE A 58 17.34 4.97 -8.09
C ILE A 58 16.96 5.77 -9.33
N ALA A 59 15.83 5.43 -9.94
CA ALA A 59 15.14 6.25 -10.92
C ALA A 59 13.78 6.70 -10.36
N VAL A 60 13.46 7.97 -10.58
CA VAL A 60 12.24 8.64 -10.09
C VAL A 60 11.40 9.07 -11.28
N PHE A 61 10.12 8.68 -11.26
CA PHE A 61 9.14 9.08 -12.25
C PHE A 61 8.15 10.10 -11.67
N GLY A 62 7.56 10.90 -12.56
CA GLY A 62 6.45 11.79 -12.22
C GLY A 62 6.82 13.25 -12.08
N ASN A 63 5.81 14.06 -11.74
CA ASN A 63 5.88 15.52 -11.78
C ASN A 63 6.53 16.08 -10.51
N VAL A 64 7.74 15.61 -10.21
CA VAL A 64 8.57 16.11 -9.11
C VAL A 64 9.60 17.11 -9.65
N GLU A 65 9.95 18.10 -8.83
CA GLU A 65 10.96 19.09 -9.20
C GLU A 65 12.37 18.54 -8.91
N SER A 66 13.18 18.30 -9.96
CA SER A 66 14.50 17.70 -9.81
C SER A 66 15.45 18.55 -8.94
N ALA A 67 15.25 19.87 -8.88
CA ALA A 67 16.02 20.78 -8.02
C ALA A 67 15.81 20.55 -6.50
N ASN A 68 14.78 19.81 -6.11
CA ASN A 68 14.55 19.39 -4.73
C ASN A 68 15.37 18.15 -4.33
N PHE A 69 16.01 17.51 -5.30
CA PHE A 69 16.84 16.33 -5.07
C PHE A 69 18.33 16.68 -5.11
N SER A 70 19.12 15.95 -4.33
CA SER A 70 20.58 16.05 -4.30
C SER A 70 21.19 14.73 -3.88
N GLU A 71 22.47 14.50 -4.16
CA GLU A 71 23.14 13.26 -3.79
C GLU A 71 24.12 13.46 -2.63
N THR A 72 24.27 12.40 -1.84
CA THR A 72 25.32 12.25 -0.83
C THR A 72 25.77 10.80 -0.82
N GLN A 73 26.74 10.45 0.03
CA GLN A 73 27.23 9.09 0.13
C GLN A 73 27.38 8.66 1.60
N LEU A 74 27.12 7.38 1.84
CA LEU A 74 27.47 6.72 3.09
C LEU A 74 28.98 6.46 3.14
N LYS A 75 29.53 6.16 4.32
CA LYS A 75 30.93 5.75 4.52
C LYS A 75 31.31 4.50 3.74
N SER A 76 30.33 3.65 3.44
CA SER A 76 30.49 2.47 2.60
C SER A 76 30.70 2.80 1.12
N GLY A 77 30.53 4.06 0.71
CA GLY A 77 30.55 4.50 -0.68
C GLY A 77 29.21 4.38 -1.40
N LYS A 78 28.16 3.87 -0.75
CA LYS A 78 26.82 3.80 -1.32
C LYS A 78 26.23 5.20 -1.48
N GLY A 79 25.70 5.50 -2.66
CA GLY A 79 24.98 6.73 -2.92
C GLY A 79 23.64 6.78 -2.20
N VAL A 80 23.22 8.01 -1.92
CA VAL A 80 21.94 8.33 -1.32
C VAL A 80 21.35 9.51 -2.08
N LEU A 81 20.15 9.32 -2.62
CA LEU A 81 19.36 10.37 -3.22
C LEU A 81 18.55 11.06 -2.11
N LEU A 82 18.84 12.31 -1.80
CA LEU A 82 18.16 13.10 -0.78
C LEU A 82 17.02 13.91 -1.39
N LEU A 83 15.90 13.98 -0.67
CA LEU A 83 14.80 14.92 -0.91
C LEU A 83 14.87 16.05 0.12
N ASP A 84 14.76 17.31 -0.34
CA ASP A 84 14.65 18.50 0.51
C ASP A 84 13.80 19.58 -0.21
N ASP A 85 12.48 19.48 -0.04
CA ASP A 85 11.47 20.33 -0.67
C ASP A 85 10.86 21.34 0.30
N LYS A 86 11.26 22.60 0.11
CA LYS A 86 10.79 23.74 0.90
C LYS A 86 9.34 24.15 0.60
N ALA A 87 8.79 23.82 -0.56
CA ALA A 87 7.44 24.23 -0.94
C ALA A 87 6.37 23.51 -0.11
N VAL A 88 6.61 22.25 0.24
CA VAL A 88 5.69 21.41 1.05
C VAL A 88 6.30 20.92 2.36
N ASN A 89 7.50 21.39 2.72
CA ASN A 89 8.24 21.00 3.93
C ASN A 89 8.50 19.49 4.04
N ALA A 90 8.80 18.84 2.91
CA ALA A 90 9.09 17.41 2.86
C ALA A 90 10.59 17.17 2.74
N VAL A 91 11.10 16.22 3.51
CA VAL A 91 12.52 15.82 3.52
C VAL A 91 12.63 14.31 3.54
N GLY A 92 13.55 13.75 2.77
CA GLY A 92 13.60 12.30 2.63
C GLY A 92 14.89 11.78 2.05
N PHE A 93 14.92 10.49 1.80
CA PHE A 93 16.00 9.84 1.07
C PHE A 93 15.52 8.60 0.32
N ALA A 94 16.26 8.22 -0.71
CA ALA A 94 16.19 6.94 -1.39
C ALA A 94 17.60 6.35 -1.50
N LEU A 95 17.74 5.04 -1.32
CA LEU A 95 18.98 4.34 -1.61
C LEU A 95 18.77 2.84 -1.88
N GLU A 96 19.75 2.26 -2.55
CA GLU A 96 20.05 0.83 -2.46
C GLU A 96 20.61 0.48 -1.06
N ALA A 97 19.82 -0.24 -0.27
CA ALA A 97 20.31 -0.92 0.92
C ALA A 97 20.95 -2.24 0.48
N GLY A 98 22.19 -2.54 0.91
CA GLY A 98 22.91 -3.67 0.28
C GLY A 98 22.96 -4.92 1.13
N GLY A 99 23.12 -6.07 0.46
CA GLY A 99 23.68 -7.34 0.98
C GLY A 99 22.68 -8.36 1.53
N GLU A 100 22.45 -9.44 0.76
CA GLU A 100 21.79 -10.72 1.10
C GLU A 100 20.34 -10.68 1.62
N THR A 101 19.44 -9.94 0.97
CA THR A 101 18.00 -10.06 1.27
C THR A 101 17.23 -10.68 0.11
N GLN A 102 16.86 -11.95 0.26
CA GLN A 102 16.01 -12.67 -0.71
C GLN A 102 14.52 -12.44 -0.47
N ASP A 103 14.15 -11.93 0.71
CA ASP A 103 12.76 -11.84 1.15
C ASP A 103 12.41 -10.41 1.61
N LEU A 104 11.38 -9.84 0.97
CA LEU A 104 10.85 -8.52 1.28
C LEU A 104 10.37 -8.43 2.74
N ASN A 105 9.75 -9.50 3.27
CA ASN A 105 9.15 -9.45 4.60
C ASN A 105 10.22 -9.32 5.67
N GLN A 106 11.27 -10.13 5.58
CA GLN A 106 12.42 -10.04 6.46
C GLN A 106 13.07 -8.66 6.35
N PHE A 107 13.41 -8.22 5.13
CA PHE A 107 14.07 -6.93 4.91
C PHE A 107 13.28 -5.75 5.49
N ALA A 108 11.97 -5.68 5.19
CA ALA A 108 11.12 -4.59 5.67
C ALA A 108 10.90 -4.65 7.19
N SER A 109 10.67 -5.84 7.76
CA SER A 109 10.37 -5.98 9.19
C SER A 109 11.59 -5.67 10.08
N GLU A 110 12.78 -6.10 9.69
CA GLU A 110 14.03 -5.80 10.41
C GLU A 110 14.32 -4.29 10.39
N ASN A 111 14.33 -3.67 9.20
CA ASN A 111 14.58 -2.23 9.08
C ASN A 111 13.51 -1.39 9.81
N LEU A 112 12.24 -1.79 9.73
CA LEU A 112 11.17 -1.09 10.42
C LEU A 112 11.34 -1.16 11.95
N ALA A 113 11.64 -2.33 12.49
CA ALA A 113 11.86 -2.52 13.93
C ALA A 113 13.04 -1.69 14.44
N ASP A 114 14.14 -1.67 13.67
CA ASP A 114 15.32 -0.86 13.97
C ASP A 114 15.02 0.64 13.93
N PHE A 115 14.29 1.12 12.91
CA PHE A 115 13.91 2.53 12.79
C PHE A 115 12.95 2.97 13.91
N ILE A 116 11.96 2.15 14.27
CA ILE A 116 11.06 2.45 15.39
C ILE A 116 11.85 2.54 16.69
N THR A 117 12.74 1.57 16.94
CA THR A 117 13.59 1.54 18.15
C THR A 117 14.48 2.78 18.21
N LEU A 118 15.15 3.13 17.10
CA LEU A 118 15.99 4.32 17.00
C LEU A 118 15.22 5.60 17.33
N LEU A 119 14.00 5.75 16.83
CA LEU A 119 13.16 6.93 17.09
C LEU A 119 12.73 6.99 18.56
N GLN A 120 12.36 5.84 19.15
CA GLN A 120 12.00 5.74 20.57
C GLN A 120 13.18 6.07 21.49
N GLU A 121 14.38 5.57 21.17
CA GLU A 121 15.63 5.94 21.87
C GLU A 121 15.96 7.43 21.76
N ASN A 122 15.40 8.12 20.76
CA ASN A 122 15.51 9.56 20.56
C ASN A 122 14.28 10.34 21.10
N ASN A 123 13.58 9.75 22.09
CA ASN A 123 12.45 10.33 22.82
C ASN A 123 11.22 10.63 21.95
N ALA A 124 10.96 9.80 20.94
CA ALA A 124 9.70 9.84 20.21
C ALA A 124 8.73 8.75 20.68
N THR A 125 7.45 9.10 20.77
CA THR A 125 6.38 8.10 20.69
C THR A 125 6.16 7.77 19.21
N VAL A 126 6.07 6.49 18.86
CA VAL A 126 5.93 6.06 17.46
C VAL A 126 4.74 5.12 17.34
N ASN A 127 3.80 5.46 16.45
CA ASN A 127 2.63 4.64 16.12
C ASN A 127 2.65 4.28 14.63
N VAL A 128 2.34 3.02 14.32
CA VAL A 128 2.14 2.58 12.94
C VAL A 128 0.70 2.93 12.54
N LEU A 129 0.51 3.67 11.44
CA LEU A 129 -0.82 4.04 10.93
C LEU A 129 -1.21 3.27 9.68
N VAL A 130 -0.20 2.82 8.92
CA VAL A 130 -0.35 1.97 7.74
C VAL A 130 0.80 0.99 7.77
N ASN A 131 0.52 -0.28 7.52
CA ASN A 131 1.50 -1.32 7.27
C ASN A 131 0.85 -2.36 6.36
N ARG A 132 1.19 -2.29 5.07
CA ARG A 132 0.58 -3.08 4.01
C ARG A 132 1.60 -3.44 2.94
N VAL A 133 1.23 -4.41 2.10
CA VAL A 133 1.99 -4.75 0.89
C VAL A 133 1.22 -4.29 -0.34
N SER A 134 1.90 -3.59 -1.24
CA SER A 134 1.40 -3.25 -2.58
C SER A 134 2.38 -3.75 -3.65
N THR A 135 2.24 -3.27 -4.89
CA THR A 135 3.20 -3.53 -5.97
C THR A 135 3.68 -2.22 -6.61
N ASN A 136 4.91 -2.24 -7.11
CA ASN A 136 5.42 -1.30 -8.12
C ASN A 136 5.76 -2.07 -9.41
N THR A 137 6.48 -1.43 -10.32
CA THR A 137 6.88 -2.01 -11.62
C THR A 137 7.95 -3.11 -11.51
N GLN A 138 8.58 -3.28 -10.34
CA GLN A 138 9.66 -4.25 -10.11
C GLN A 138 9.27 -5.37 -9.13
N GLY A 139 8.12 -5.28 -8.46
CA GLY A 139 7.60 -6.33 -7.59
C GLY A 139 6.79 -5.77 -6.42
N GLN A 140 6.68 -6.58 -5.37
CA GLN A 140 5.99 -6.18 -4.14
C GLN A 140 6.75 -5.09 -3.39
N VAL A 141 5.99 -4.23 -2.72
CA VAL A 141 6.49 -3.12 -1.90
C VAL A 141 5.83 -3.18 -0.53
N SER A 142 6.63 -3.18 0.54
CA SER A 142 6.13 -2.98 1.89
C SER A 142 6.03 -1.48 2.17
N ASN A 143 4.82 -0.98 2.36
CA ASN A 143 4.55 0.43 2.63
C ASN A 143 4.11 0.63 4.08
N VAL A 144 4.81 1.52 4.78
CA VAL A 144 4.57 1.83 6.17
C VAL A 144 4.42 3.34 6.35
N THR A 145 3.44 3.75 7.14
CA THR A 145 3.28 5.14 7.57
C THR A 145 3.37 5.18 9.08
N LEU A 146 4.31 5.97 9.61
CA LEU A 146 4.51 6.17 11.03
C LEU A 146 4.03 7.56 11.44
N ASP A 147 3.34 7.62 12.58
CA ASP A 147 3.13 8.82 13.37
C ASP A 147 4.24 8.91 14.42
N ILE A 148 4.90 10.06 14.49
CA ILE A 148 6.05 10.30 15.36
C ILE A 148 5.75 11.55 16.18
N ASP A 149 5.63 11.41 17.50
CA ASP A 149 5.42 12.54 18.41
C ASP A 149 6.64 12.74 19.30
N PHE A 150 7.24 13.93 19.21
CA PHE A 150 8.31 14.37 20.09
C PHE A 150 7.76 15.27 21.20
N ALA A 151 8.32 15.11 22.41
CA ALA A 151 7.95 15.95 23.57
C ALA A 151 8.18 17.46 23.34
N SER A 152 9.06 17.83 22.42
CA SER A 152 9.29 19.21 21.96
C SER A 152 9.38 19.25 20.44
N ALA A 153 9.06 20.39 19.84
CA ALA A 153 9.16 20.56 18.39
C ALA A 153 10.57 20.25 17.88
N GLU A 154 10.66 19.35 16.90
CA GLU A 154 11.90 18.94 16.26
C GLU A 154 11.88 19.32 14.79
N ASN A 155 13.05 19.64 14.23
CA ASN A 155 13.14 19.88 12.80
C ASN A 155 12.73 18.60 12.04
N VAL A 156 11.91 18.74 11.01
CA VAL A 156 11.51 17.62 10.14
C VAL A 156 12.72 16.83 9.59
N THR A 157 13.89 17.48 9.43
CA THR A 157 15.13 16.81 9.00
C THR A 157 15.65 15.80 10.02
N LYS A 158 15.32 15.94 11.32
CA LYS A 158 15.84 15.09 12.40
C LYS A 158 15.61 13.61 12.12
N VAL A 159 14.41 13.23 11.69
CA VAL A 159 14.06 11.84 11.40
C VAL A 159 14.91 11.32 10.24
N ARG A 160 14.92 12.01 9.09
CA ARG A 160 15.77 11.68 7.94
C ARG A 160 17.23 11.49 8.35
N ASP A 161 17.77 12.44 9.11
CA ASP A 161 19.19 12.46 9.49
C ASP A 161 19.52 11.32 10.48
N LEU A 162 18.61 10.97 11.40
CA LEU A 162 18.74 9.81 12.30
C LEU A 162 18.78 8.50 11.52
N LEU A 163 17.81 8.29 10.62
CA LEU A 163 17.73 7.08 9.81
C LEU A 163 18.97 6.91 8.92
N LEU A 164 19.42 7.99 8.27
CA LEU A 164 20.66 7.96 7.49
C LEU A 164 21.88 7.69 8.35
N ALA A 165 21.97 8.27 9.55
CA ALA A 165 23.09 8.00 10.45
C ALA A 165 23.11 6.52 10.89
N PHE A 166 21.94 5.93 11.16
CA PHE A 166 21.81 4.51 11.47
C PHE A 166 22.31 3.64 10.31
N LEU A 167 21.82 3.88 9.09
CA LEU A 167 22.26 3.19 7.88
C LEU A 167 23.76 3.41 7.57
N ASN A 168 24.35 4.47 8.11
CA ASN A 168 25.77 4.79 8.01
C ASN A 168 26.63 4.27 9.19
N GLY A 169 26.13 3.28 9.95
CA GLY A 169 26.84 2.72 11.10
C GLY A 169 26.98 3.71 12.26
N GLY A 170 25.93 4.47 12.54
CA GLY A 170 25.84 5.47 13.62
C GLY A 170 26.57 6.79 13.33
N SER A 171 27.03 7.01 12.11
CA SER A 171 27.80 8.20 11.73
C SER A 171 26.96 9.21 10.96
N SER A 172 27.09 10.49 11.27
CA SER A 172 26.34 11.52 10.53
C SER A 172 26.66 11.50 9.03
N VAL A 173 25.63 11.80 8.23
CA VAL A 173 25.71 11.98 6.78
C VAL A 173 25.52 13.47 6.50
N SER A 174 26.26 14.03 5.54
CA SER A 174 26.03 15.43 5.13
C SER A 174 24.72 15.52 4.37
N THR A 175 23.79 16.31 4.88
CA THR A 175 22.49 16.54 4.27
C THR A 175 22.23 18.03 4.07
N PRO A 176 21.42 18.43 3.06
CA PRO A 176 20.97 19.80 2.93
C PRO A 176 20.02 20.17 4.06
N ALA A 177 19.94 21.47 4.34
CA ALA A 177 19.09 22.07 5.36
C ALA A 177 18.18 23.16 4.75
N LYS A 178 17.59 22.90 3.57
CA LYS A 178 16.69 23.87 2.91
C LYS A 178 15.38 24.00 3.67
N VAL A 179 14.84 22.88 4.16
CA VAL A 179 13.68 22.84 5.06
C VAL A 179 14.14 23.02 6.51
N THR A 180 13.46 23.92 7.23
CA THR A 180 13.77 24.26 8.62
C THR A 180 12.54 24.23 9.52
N LEU A 181 11.43 23.66 9.04
CA LEU A 181 10.19 23.55 9.82
C LEU A 181 10.44 22.65 11.03
N ALA A 182 9.95 23.07 12.20
CA ALA A 182 9.99 22.27 13.41
C ALA A 182 8.58 22.08 13.96
N GLU A 183 8.22 20.83 14.28
CA GLU A 183 6.91 20.43 14.78
C GLU A 183 7.08 19.26 15.76
N ASN A 184 6.10 19.09 16.65
CA ASN A 184 6.08 17.96 17.58
C ASN A 184 5.67 16.67 16.86
N LYS A 185 4.57 16.74 16.09
CA LYS A 185 3.99 15.62 15.36
C LYS A 185 4.46 15.58 13.92
N LEU A 186 5.27 14.58 13.61
CA LEU A 186 5.82 14.30 12.29
C LEU A 186 5.20 13.02 11.73
N ARG A 187 5.17 12.91 10.40
CA ARG A 187 4.87 11.69 9.68
C ARG A 187 6.11 11.19 8.98
N LEU A 188 6.29 9.88 8.94
CA LEU A 188 7.30 9.21 8.13
C LEU A 188 6.64 8.14 7.26
N ASN A 189 6.71 8.31 5.93
CA ASN A 189 6.42 7.25 4.97
C ASN A 189 7.69 6.47 4.67
N LEU A 190 7.60 5.15 4.77
CA LEU A 190 8.65 4.22 4.41
C LEU A 190 8.11 3.27 3.33
N SER A 191 8.91 3.06 2.29
CA SER A 191 8.68 1.99 1.32
C SER A 191 9.93 1.14 1.18
N PHE A 192 9.73 -0.18 1.26
CA PHE A 192 10.77 -1.17 1.06
C PHE A 192 10.42 -2.03 -0.15
N TRP A 193 11.35 -2.28 -1.04
CA TRP A 193 11.19 -3.25 -2.13
C TRP A 193 12.51 -3.97 -2.40
N VAL A 194 12.41 -5.12 -3.07
CA VAL A 194 13.57 -5.97 -3.39
C VAL A 194 13.60 -6.24 -4.88
N VAL A 195 14.77 -6.09 -5.51
CA VAL A 195 15.02 -6.45 -6.91
C VAL A 195 16.16 -7.45 -6.95
N GLY A 196 15.88 -8.70 -7.33
CA GLY A 196 16.84 -9.79 -7.16
C GLY A 196 17.13 -10.02 -5.68
N ASP A 197 18.39 -9.84 -5.27
CA ASP A 197 18.84 -9.94 -3.87
C ASP A 197 19.14 -8.57 -3.24
N THR A 198 18.70 -7.49 -3.89
CA THR A 198 19.03 -6.12 -3.53
C THR A 198 17.81 -5.40 -2.95
N GLY A 199 17.92 -4.92 -1.71
CA GLY A 199 16.90 -4.14 -1.04
C GLY A 199 16.99 -2.64 -1.35
N PHE A 200 15.85 -1.97 -1.37
CA PHE A 200 15.77 -0.53 -1.58
C PHE A 200 14.86 0.11 -0.54
N ILE A 201 15.23 1.32 -0.12
CA ILE A 201 14.50 2.09 0.88
C ILE A 201 14.14 3.44 0.27
N TRP A 202 12.87 3.81 0.38
CA TRP A 202 12.39 5.19 0.31
C TRP A 202 11.93 5.62 1.70
N ALA A 203 12.31 6.83 2.11
CA ALA A 203 11.85 7.45 3.34
C ALA A 203 11.48 8.92 3.08
N ASN A 204 10.30 9.35 3.51
CA ASN A 204 9.86 10.74 3.41
C ASN A 204 9.24 11.20 4.74
N THR A 205 9.83 12.23 5.33
CA THR A 205 9.41 12.85 6.59
C THR A 205 8.85 14.25 6.35
N TYR A 206 7.77 14.58 7.04
CA TYR A 206 7.13 15.88 7.02
C TYR A 206 6.30 16.10 8.28
N ALA A 207 5.79 17.31 8.51
CA ALA A 207 4.88 17.57 9.63
C ALA A 207 3.51 16.93 9.38
N ALA A 208 2.89 16.30 10.38
CA ALA A 208 1.62 15.57 10.20
C ALA A 208 0.51 16.45 9.57
N LYS A 209 0.47 17.74 9.92
CA LYS A 209 -0.48 18.73 9.36
C LYS A 209 -0.30 19.02 7.85
N ASP A 210 0.88 18.73 7.30
CA ASP A 210 1.23 18.97 5.89
C ASP A 210 0.95 17.72 5.01
N ALA A 211 0.41 16.64 5.59
CA ALA A 211 0.19 15.36 4.90
C ALA A 211 -0.56 15.49 3.57
N THR A 212 -1.62 16.30 3.51
CA THR A 212 -2.38 16.50 2.27
C THR A 212 -1.53 17.15 1.18
N ALA A 213 -0.71 18.16 1.53
CA ALA A 213 0.15 18.85 0.57
C ALA A 213 1.28 17.93 0.09
N VAL A 214 1.88 17.16 1.01
CA VAL A 214 2.96 16.23 0.69
C VAL A 214 2.47 15.06 -0.15
N ASN A 215 1.36 14.42 0.22
CA ASN A 215 0.81 13.29 -0.54
C ASN A 215 0.37 13.69 -1.95
N LYS A 216 -0.02 14.95 -2.16
CA LYS A 216 -0.32 15.46 -3.50
C LYS A 216 0.91 15.50 -4.42
N VAL A 217 2.10 15.72 -3.88
CA VAL A 217 3.36 15.83 -4.67
C VAL A 217 4.12 14.51 -4.68
N TYR A 218 4.23 13.86 -3.53
CA TYR A 218 5.10 12.70 -3.30
C TYR A 218 4.33 11.41 -3.01
N GLY A 219 2.99 11.39 -3.13
CA GLY A 219 2.17 10.21 -2.83
C GLY A 219 2.59 8.96 -3.60
N ASP A 220 2.89 9.11 -4.90
CA ASP A 220 3.35 7.98 -5.72
C ASP A 220 4.75 7.46 -5.30
N LEU A 221 5.62 8.35 -4.81
CA LEU A 221 6.94 8.00 -4.28
C LEU A 221 6.82 7.38 -2.89
N ASN A 222 5.93 7.89 -2.04
CA ASN A 222 5.60 7.35 -0.71
C ASN A 222 5.01 5.94 -0.75
N LEU A 223 4.59 5.47 -1.93
CA LEU A 223 4.16 4.09 -2.20
C LEU A 223 5.19 3.30 -3.02
N ALA A 224 6.34 3.90 -3.34
CA ALA A 224 7.34 3.46 -4.32
C ALA A 224 6.79 3.04 -5.70
N SER A 225 5.58 3.48 -6.04
CA SER A 225 4.95 3.19 -7.34
C SER A 225 5.59 3.97 -8.50
N ALA A 226 6.20 5.12 -8.19
CA ALA A 226 6.99 5.93 -9.12
C ALA A 226 8.50 5.81 -8.90
N LEU A 227 8.96 4.77 -8.18
CA LEU A 227 10.37 4.51 -7.90
C LEU A 227 10.79 3.18 -8.47
N THR A 228 11.97 3.13 -9.06
CA THR A 228 12.59 1.90 -9.56
C THR A 228 14.09 1.92 -9.29
N SER A 229 14.75 0.78 -9.37
CA SER A 229 16.20 0.76 -9.51
C SER A 229 16.60 1.36 -10.86
N ASN A 230 17.83 1.86 -10.97
CA ASN A 230 18.36 2.47 -12.19
C ASN A 230 18.85 1.41 -13.21
N VAL A 231 18.18 0.26 -13.27
CA VAL A 231 18.46 -0.78 -14.25
C VAL A 231 17.95 -0.34 -15.63
N ALA A 232 18.66 -0.70 -16.68
CA ALA A 232 18.25 -0.44 -18.06
C ALA A 232 17.08 -1.37 -18.46
N LEU A 233 15.87 -1.02 -18.05
CA LEU A 233 14.62 -1.67 -18.46
C LEU A 233 13.97 -0.89 -19.59
N SER A 234 13.32 -1.59 -20.51
CA SER A 234 12.54 -0.96 -21.58
C SER A 234 11.21 -0.43 -21.05
N VAL A 235 10.84 0.75 -21.51
CA VAL A 235 9.52 1.36 -21.28
C VAL A 235 8.62 0.99 -22.47
N LYS A 236 7.43 0.46 -22.17
CA LYS A 236 6.43 0.08 -23.17
C LYS A 236 5.11 0.77 -22.87
N SER A 237 4.33 1.04 -23.90
CA SER A 237 2.98 1.62 -23.75
C SER A 237 1.89 0.55 -23.84
N ALA A 238 0.83 0.73 -23.06
CA ALA A 238 -0.39 -0.06 -23.08
C ALA A 238 -1.61 0.84 -23.33
N THR A 239 -2.65 0.26 -23.91
CA THR A 239 -3.97 0.89 -23.99
C THR A 239 -5.03 -0.15 -23.68
N GLU A 240 -5.89 0.18 -22.72
CA GLU A 240 -6.95 -0.69 -22.22
C GLU A 240 -8.30 0.01 -22.35
N LYS A 241 -9.32 -0.79 -22.67
CA LYS A 241 -10.68 -0.31 -22.87
C LYS A 241 -11.61 -1.11 -22.00
N PHE A 242 -12.33 -0.41 -21.15
CA PHE A 242 -13.31 -0.97 -20.25
C PHE A 242 -14.70 -0.43 -20.59
N THR A 243 -15.73 -1.09 -20.07
CA THR A 243 -17.10 -0.61 -20.11
C THR A 243 -17.70 -0.79 -18.73
N GLN A 244 -18.26 0.28 -18.16
CA GLN A 244 -18.88 0.19 -16.84
C GLN A 244 -20.07 -0.77 -16.90
N ASN A 245 -20.08 -1.78 -16.02
CA ASN A 245 -21.14 -2.78 -15.98
C ASN A 245 -22.54 -2.14 -15.89
N ALA A 246 -23.51 -2.75 -16.59
CA ALA A 246 -24.88 -2.26 -16.70
C ALA A 246 -25.63 -2.22 -15.36
N GLN A 247 -25.25 -3.11 -14.43
CA GLN A 247 -25.76 -3.17 -13.06
C GLN A 247 -24.97 -2.30 -12.07
N GLY A 248 -23.88 -1.64 -12.51
CA GLY A 248 -23.05 -0.81 -11.65
C GLY A 248 -22.43 -1.59 -10.48
N SER A 249 -21.80 -2.74 -10.74
CA SER A 249 -21.20 -3.65 -9.74
C SER A 249 -20.03 -3.06 -8.93
N ASN A 250 -20.02 -1.75 -8.70
CA ASN A 250 -19.08 -1.04 -7.85
C ASN A 250 -19.44 -1.26 -6.38
N ALA A 251 -19.66 -2.53 -6.00
CA ALA A 251 -20.21 -2.93 -4.72
C ALA A 251 -19.14 -3.57 -3.84
N VAL A 252 -19.11 -3.14 -2.59
CA VAL A 252 -18.24 -3.69 -1.55
C VAL A 252 -18.99 -3.85 -0.24
N ASP A 253 -18.86 -4.99 0.39
CA ASP A 253 -19.41 -5.29 1.71
C ASP A 253 -18.29 -5.17 2.74
N ILE A 254 -18.49 -4.34 3.76
CA ILE A 254 -17.50 -4.02 4.79
C ILE A 254 -18.02 -4.52 6.14
N LEU A 255 -17.38 -5.54 6.71
CA LEU A 255 -17.69 -6.04 8.04
C LEU A 255 -16.67 -5.50 9.04
N TRP A 256 -17.15 -4.80 10.07
CA TRP A 256 -16.31 -4.46 11.22
C TRP A 256 -16.51 -5.49 12.33
N ASN A 257 -15.42 -6.09 12.78
CA ASN A 257 -15.39 -7.04 13.87
C ASN A 257 -14.74 -6.37 15.08
N ILE A 258 -15.58 -5.90 16.00
CA ILE A 258 -15.19 -4.95 17.06
C ILE A 258 -15.20 -5.66 18.41
N ASP A 259 -14.07 -5.57 19.09
CA ASP A 259 -13.90 -5.99 20.46
C ASP A 259 -14.82 -5.21 21.41
N SER A 260 -15.49 -5.96 22.28
CA SER A 260 -16.54 -5.51 23.21
C SER A 260 -16.11 -5.59 24.67
N SER A 261 -14.81 -5.81 24.91
CA SER A 261 -14.25 -6.02 26.22
C SER A 261 -14.26 -4.73 27.06
N GLY A 262 -13.99 -4.89 28.35
CA GLY A 262 -14.01 -3.81 29.34
C GLY A 262 -13.09 -2.62 29.05
N SER A 263 -11.99 -2.85 28.33
CA SER A 263 -10.94 -1.87 28.06
C SER A 263 -11.16 -1.05 26.78
N MET A 264 -12.04 -1.49 25.88
CA MET A 264 -12.29 -0.88 24.57
C MET A 264 -13.10 0.43 24.60
N GLY A 265 -13.30 1.05 25.76
CA GLY A 265 -14.20 2.20 25.91
C GLY A 265 -13.74 3.42 25.10
N GLU A 266 -12.47 3.77 25.22
CA GLU A 266 -11.81 4.87 24.51
C GLU A 266 -11.74 4.60 23.01
N GLU A 267 -11.38 3.38 22.61
CA GLU A 267 -11.25 2.93 21.22
C GLU A 267 -12.59 2.94 20.49
N GLN A 268 -13.66 2.47 21.13
CA GLN A 268 -15.02 2.52 20.58
C GLN A 268 -15.50 3.96 20.39
N ALA A 269 -15.15 4.88 21.29
CA ALA A 269 -15.45 6.30 21.14
C ALA A 269 -14.68 6.92 19.97
N ASN A 270 -13.39 6.61 19.85
CA ASN A 270 -12.55 7.07 18.73
C ASN A 270 -13.08 6.58 17.37
N LEU A 271 -13.55 5.32 17.31
CA LEU A 271 -14.18 4.75 16.12
C LEU A 271 -15.52 5.43 15.77
N ALA A 272 -16.33 5.77 16.77
CA ALA A 272 -17.59 6.49 16.60
C ALA A 272 -17.36 7.94 16.15
N ASP A 273 -16.38 8.64 16.72
CA ASP A 273 -16.07 10.04 16.38
C ASP A 273 -15.46 10.19 14.98
N GLY A 274 -14.65 9.22 14.56
CA GLY A 274 -14.02 9.16 13.24
C GLY A 274 -14.99 8.98 12.06
N ALA A 275 -16.24 8.62 12.35
CA ALA A 275 -17.27 8.28 11.37
C ALA A 275 -17.54 9.37 10.34
N SER A 276 -17.58 10.63 10.78
CA SER A 276 -17.97 11.74 9.91
C SER A 276 -17.08 11.85 8.68
N GLN A 277 -15.76 11.70 8.87
CA GLN A 277 -14.80 11.74 7.77
C GLN A 277 -14.85 10.46 6.93
N PHE A 278 -14.97 9.29 7.57
CA PHE A 278 -15.08 8.01 6.90
C PHE A 278 -16.31 7.98 5.96
N PHE A 279 -17.50 8.31 6.45
CA PHE A 279 -18.71 8.34 5.62
C PHE A 279 -18.70 9.43 4.56
N THR A 280 -18.11 10.60 4.83
CA THR A 280 -17.98 11.66 3.82
C THR A 280 -17.18 11.14 2.62
N THR A 281 -16.03 10.51 2.89
CA THR A 281 -15.13 10.01 1.86
C THR A 281 -15.72 8.78 1.15
N LEU A 282 -16.35 7.86 1.90
CA LEU A 282 -17.01 6.68 1.34
C LEU A 282 -18.16 7.04 0.39
N ASN A 283 -18.96 8.05 0.76
CA ASN A 283 -20.02 8.56 -0.12
C ASN A 283 -19.47 9.30 -1.35
N GLN A 284 -18.34 10.02 -1.22
CA GLN A 284 -17.67 10.69 -2.34
C GLN A 284 -17.01 9.71 -3.33
N ALA A 285 -16.56 8.55 -2.84
CA ALA A 285 -16.07 7.46 -3.69
C ALA A 285 -17.17 6.85 -4.59
N GLY A 286 -18.45 7.11 -4.27
CA GLY A 286 -19.61 6.67 -5.05
C GLY A 286 -19.68 5.17 -5.27
N ILE A 287 -19.14 4.41 -4.32
CA ILE A 287 -19.23 2.96 -4.26
C ILE A 287 -20.56 2.55 -3.62
N ASP A 288 -21.12 1.44 -4.10
CA ASP A 288 -22.30 0.81 -3.53
C ASP A 288 -21.91 -0.04 -2.32
N TYR A 289 -21.65 0.60 -1.18
CA TYR A 289 -21.20 -0.09 0.02
C TYR A 289 -22.36 -0.62 0.88
N ARG A 290 -22.12 -1.72 1.59
CA ARG A 290 -22.84 -2.06 2.82
C ARG A 290 -21.84 -2.17 3.95
N LEU A 291 -22.19 -1.64 5.10
CA LEU A 291 -21.34 -1.67 6.29
C LEU A 291 -22.10 -2.34 7.43
N ALA A 292 -21.58 -3.46 7.93
CA ALA A 292 -22.15 -4.17 9.07
C ALA A 292 -21.12 -4.31 10.21
N VAL A 293 -21.63 -4.65 11.39
CA VAL A 293 -20.80 -4.89 12.58
C VAL A 293 -21.19 -6.19 13.25
N ASN A 294 -20.21 -6.98 13.67
CA ASN A 294 -20.36 -7.98 14.74
C ASN A 294 -19.31 -7.75 15.84
N THR A 295 -19.52 -8.36 17.00
CA THR A 295 -18.58 -8.26 18.12
C THR A 295 -17.56 -9.39 18.09
N GLN A 296 -16.59 -9.37 19.01
CA GLN A 296 -15.66 -10.48 19.23
C GLN A 296 -16.10 -11.42 20.36
N ASP A 297 -17.21 -11.10 21.06
CA ASP A 297 -17.73 -11.93 22.15
C ASP A 297 -18.36 -13.19 21.60
N LYS A 298 -17.69 -14.32 21.83
CA LYS A 298 -18.14 -15.66 21.46
C LYS A 298 -19.61 -15.96 21.81
N ALA A 299 -20.16 -15.36 22.86
CA ALA A 299 -21.53 -15.60 23.30
C ALA A 299 -22.60 -15.08 22.31
N ASP A 300 -22.34 -13.97 21.61
CA ASP A 300 -23.33 -13.32 20.72
C ASP A 300 -22.78 -12.93 19.33
N CYS A 301 -21.49 -13.12 19.08
CA CYS A 301 -20.83 -12.61 17.87
C CYS A 301 -21.24 -13.26 16.54
N LYS A 302 -22.09 -14.30 16.58
CA LYS A 302 -22.66 -14.92 15.37
C LYS A 302 -23.72 -14.03 14.72
N GLN A 303 -24.27 -13.06 15.43
CA GLN A 303 -25.26 -12.14 14.88
C GLN A 303 -24.63 -10.81 14.51
N LEU A 304 -25.08 -10.24 13.39
CA LEU A 304 -24.78 -8.84 13.06
C LEU A 304 -25.62 -7.93 13.96
N ARG A 305 -25.01 -6.84 14.42
CA ARG A 305 -25.70 -5.78 15.13
C ARG A 305 -26.73 -5.11 14.23
N THR A 306 -27.85 -4.71 14.81
CA THR A 306 -28.94 -4.04 14.09
C THR A 306 -28.91 -2.53 14.30
N LEU A 307 -29.40 -1.79 13.31
CA LEU A 307 -29.70 -0.37 13.41
C LEU A 307 -30.78 -0.10 14.48
N THR A 308 -31.05 1.17 14.75
CA THR A 308 -32.10 1.58 15.73
C THR A 308 -33.50 1.04 15.41
N ASP A 309 -33.76 0.66 14.15
CA ASP A 309 -35.00 0.01 13.73
C ASP A 309 -35.12 -1.47 14.15
N THR A 310 -34.07 -2.04 14.74
CA THR A 310 -33.96 -3.42 15.25
C THR A 310 -34.06 -4.55 14.21
N THR A 311 -34.06 -4.21 12.92
CA THR A 311 -34.25 -5.19 11.82
C THR A 311 -33.19 -5.09 10.73
N THR A 312 -32.74 -3.88 10.42
CA THR A 312 -31.71 -3.61 9.42
C THR A 312 -30.34 -3.91 10.04
N LYS A 313 -29.49 -4.65 9.31
CA LYS A 313 -28.20 -5.15 9.80
C LYS A 313 -26.98 -4.40 9.25
N PHE A 314 -27.20 -3.39 8.42
CA PHE A 314 -26.11 -2.68 7.76
C PHE A 314 -26.48 -1.23 7.44
N ILE A 315 -25.45 -0.39 7.33
CA ILE A 315 -25.52 0.98 6.82
C ILE A 315 -25.19 0.96 5.33
N ASP A 316 -25.99 1.66 4.52
CA ASP A 316 -25.71 1.96 3.12
C ASP A 316 -25.89 3.47 2.85
N LYS A 317 -25.70 3.88 1.60
CA LYS A 317 -25.82 5.29 1.18
C LYS A 317 -27.22 5.91 1.39
N ASN A 318 -28.26 5.09 1.62
CA ASN A 318 -29.64 5.53 1.82
C ASN A 318 -30.09 5.40 3.28
N THR A 319 -29.24 4.90 4.18
CA THR A 319 -29.54 4.81 5.62
C THR A 319 -29.74 6.22 6.19
N PRO A 320 -30.92 6.53 6.77
CA PRO A 320 -31.15 7.79 7.47
C PRO A 320 -30.20 7.91 8.68
N ASP A 321 -29.72 9.13 8.95
CA ASP A 321 -28.88 9.43 10.11
C ASP A 321 -27.69 8.47 10.28
N ALA A 322 -27.07 8.04 9.17
CA ALA A 322 -26.02 7.02 9.11
C ALA A 322 -24.85 7.24 10.11
N LEU A 323 -24.52 8.49 10.43
CA LEU A 323 -23.50 8.81 11.44
C LEU A 323 -23.93 8.41 12.86
N THR A 324 -25.18 8.66 13.21
CA THR A 324 -25.75 8.27 14.51
C THR A 324 -25.89 6.76 14.59
N GLU A 325 -26.35 6.12 13.50
CA GLU A 325 -26.44 4.66 13.40
C GLU A 325 -25.06 4.02 13.57
N TRP A 326 -24.04 4.55 12.90
CA TRP A 326 -22.67 4.06 13.06
C TRP A 326 -22.15 4.24 14.48
N ALA A 327 -22.35 5.40 15.11
CA ALA A 327 -21.92 5.60 16.50
C ALA A 327 -22.54 4.54 17.43
N SER A 328 -23.79 4.13 17.17
CA SER A 328 -24.41 3.01 17.89
C SER A 328 -23.79 1.65 17.54
N LEU A 329 -23.53 1.37 16.26
CA LEU A 329 -22.96 0.09 15.80
C LEU A 329 -21.49 -0.09 16.20
N ALA A 330 -20.70 0.98 16.21
CA ALA A 330 -19.28 0.99 16.55
C ALA A 330 -19.01 0.89 18.06
N SER A 331 -20.04 1.12 18.89
CA SER A 331 -19.97 1.01 20.34
C SER A 331 -20.82 -0.17 20.84
N PRO A 332 -20.33 -1.42 20.75
CA PRO A 332 -21.02 -2.57 21.33
C PRO A 332 -21.20 -2.50 22.83
N GLY A 333 -20.40 -1.66 23.50
CA GLY A 333 -20.33 -1.58 24.94
C GLY A 333 -19.10 -2.31 25.45
N THR A 334 -18.93 -2.30 26.77
CA THR A 334 -17.74 -2.79 27.48
C THR A 334 -18.11 -3.76 28.62
N TYR A 335 -19.25 -4.44 28.49
CA TYR A 335 -19.81 -5.32 29.52
C TYR A 335 -19.63 -6.80 29.22
N ASP A 336 -19.02 -7.13 28.08
CA ASP A 336 -18.93 -8.47 27.54
C ASP A 336 -17.72 -9.24 28.12
N SER A 337 -17.50 -10.46 27.65
CA SER A 337 -16.49 -11.35 28.21
C SER A 337 -15.06 -10.81 28.06
N SER A 338 -14.15 -11.19 28.96
CA SER A 338 -12.72 -10.84 28.85
C SER A 338 -11.94 -11.71 27.86
N ASN A 339 -12.61 -12.55 27.07
CA ASN A 339 -11.97 -13.47 26.13
C ASN A 339 -12.56 -13.25 24.73
N GLU A 340 -11.98 -12.31 23.99
CA GLU A 340 -12.44 -11.95 22.65
C GLU A 340 -11.85 -12.89 21.60
N THR A 341 -12.68 -13.31 20.63
CA THR A 341 -12.34 -14.33 19.63
C THR A 341 -12.68 -13.86 18.22
N GLY A 342 -12.06 -12.75 17.80
CA GLY A 342 -12.39 -12.09 16.53
C GLY A 342 -12.36 -13.00 15.31
N PHE A 343 -11.44 -13.99 15.26
CA PHE A 343 -11.39 -14.93 14.15
C PHE A 343 -12.56 -15.91 14.12
N TYR A 344 -12.89 -16.52 15.26
CA TYR A 344 -14.08 -17.35 15.37
C TYR A 344 -15.33 -16.57 15.00
N CYS A 345 -15.48 -15.37 15.57
CA CYS A 345 -16.64 -14.53 15.40
C CYS A 345 -16.85 -14.08 13.97
N THR A 346 -15.79 -13.68 13.28
CA THR A 346 -15.84 -13.34 11.86
C THR A 346 -16.17 -14.55 10.99
N ARG A 347 -15.61 -15.72 11.30
CA ARG A 347 -15.85 -16.96 10.54
C ARG A 347 -17.29 -17.46 10.66
N GLU A 348 -17.87 -17.36 11.86
CA GLU A 348 -19.16 -17.97 12.19
C GLU A 348 -20.33 -16.96 12.16
N ALA A 349 -20.07 -15.70 11.79
CA ALA A 349 -21.08 -14.66 11.64
C ALA A 349 -22.14 -15.05 10.60
N ASP A 350 -23.41 -14.87 10.95
CA ASP A 350 -24.54 -14.96 10.04
C ASP A 350 -24.64 -13.69 9.19
N LEU A 351 -24.02 -13.75 8.01
CA LEU A 351 -24.03 -12.67 7.03
C LEU A 351 -25.31 -12.62 6.18
N THR A 352 -26.33 -13.41 6.52
CA THR A 352 -27.60 -13.44 5.76
C THR A 352 -28.22 -12.05 5.68
N GLY A 353 -28.45 -11.61 4.43
CA GLY A 353 -29.03 -10.30 4.12
C GLY A 353 -28.00 -9.17 3.99
N PHE A 354 -26.78 -9.37 4.46
CA PHE A 354 -25.65 -8.44 4.31
C PHE A 354 -24.79 -8.79 3.10
N ASP A 355 -24.22 -10.00 3.07
CA ASP A 355 -23.25 -10.45 2.04
C ASP A 355 -23.92 -10.61 0.67
N ARG A 356 -23.41 -9.87 -0.32
CA ARG A 356 -23.91 -9.88 -1.70
C ARG A 356 -22.99 -10.77 -2.54
N GLU A 357 -23.59 -11.74 -3.23
CA GLU A 357 -22.89 -12.70 -4.11
C GLU A 357 -21.92 -12.06 -5.13
N ASN A 358 -22.22 -10.84 -5.59
CA ASN A 358 -21.41 -10.13 -6.60
C ASN A 358 -20.63 -8.92 -6.05
N ALA A 359 -20.61 -8.72 -4.72
CA ALA A 359 -19.77 -7.71 -4.09
C ALA A 359 -18.45 -8.33 -3.63
N LYS A 360 -17.41 -7.52 -3.53
CA LYS A 360 -16.19 -7.90 -2.82
C LYS A 360 -16.38 -7.63 -1.33
N ASN A 361 -15.71 -8.44 -0.51
CA ASN A 361 -15.80 -8.33 0.94
C ASN A 361 -14.49 -7.80 1.53
N LEU A 362 -14.63 -6.85 2.46
CA LEU A 362 -13.56 -6.32 3.29
C LEU A 362 -13.94 -6.51 4.75
N VAL A 363 -13.02 -6.96 5.58
CA VAL A 363 -13.23 -7.10 7.04
C VAL A 363 -12.23 -6.23 7.79
N VAL A 364 -12.67 -5.54 8.84
CA VAL A 364 -11.79 -4.77 9.74
C VAL A 364 -11.86 -5.36 11.14
N PHE A 365 -10.75 -5.92 11.61
CA PHE A 365 -10.60 -6.31 13.01
C PHE A 365 -10.20 -5.10 13.85
N VAL A 366 -10.89 -4.89 14.97
CA VAL A 366 -10.57 -3.84 15.94
C VAL A 366 -10.52 -4.48 17.33
N SER A 367 -9.34 -4.54 17.95
CA SER A 367 -9.14 -5.15 19.28
C SER A 367 -7.89 -4.62 19.97
N ASP A 368 -7.96 -4.41 21.27
CA ASP A 368 -6.84 -4.04 22.13
C ASP A 368 -6.15 -5.26 22.77
N GLU A 369 -6.54 -6.48 22.40
CA GLU A 369 -5.97 -7.72 22.93
C GLU A 369 -5.48 -8.71 21.86
N PRO A 370 -4.69 -9.74 22.22
CA PRO A 370 -4.34 -10.82 21.32
C PRO A 370 -5.59 -11.59 20.88
N GLU A 371 -5.54 -12.24 19.72
CA GLU A 371 -6.60 -13.17 19.34
C GLU A 371 -6.55 -14.40 20.27
N ASN A 372 -7.44 -14.46 21.27
CA ASN A 372 -7.28 -15.37 22.41
C ASN A 372 -7.33 -16.86 22.04
N GLU A 373 -8.03 -17.22 20.96
CA GLU A 373 -8.12 -18.61 20.52
C GLU A 373 -6.79 -19.13 20.04
N THR A 374 -6.08 -18.33 19.26
CA THR A 374 -4.84 -18.70 18.56
C THR A 374 -3.58 -18.28 19.32
N ALA A 375 -3.64 -17.22 20.11
CA ALA A 375 -2.51 -16.69 20.87
C ALA A 375 -2.25 -17.49 22.15
N GLU A 376 -3.26 -17.73 22.99
CA GLU A 376 -3.06 -18.19 24.36
C GLU A 376 -3.57 -19.61 24.64
N GLU A 377 -4.45 -20.16 23.81
CA GLU A 377 -5.15 -21.44 24.08
C GLU A 377 -6.00 -21.42 25.38
N ASN A 378 -6.41 -20.24 25.82
CA ASN A 378 -7.22 -20.05 27.04
C ASN A 378 -8.72 -20.12 26.75
N ILE A 379 -9.19 -21.15 26.04
CA ILE A 379 -10.62 -21.28 25.71
C ILE A 379 -11.25 -22.55 26.25
N TYR A 380 -12.38 -22.37 26.94
CA TYR A 380 -13.28 -23.45 27.32
C TYR A 380 -13.85 -24.14 26.08
N ILE A 381 -13.34 -25.34 25.79
CA ILE A 381 -13.87 -26.25 24.78
C ILE A 381 -15.25 -26.74 25.27
N SER A 382 -16.28 -26.59 24.43
CA SER A 382 -17.61 -27.14 24.65
C SER A 382 -17.98 -28.08 23.48
N SER A 383 -19.12 -28.77 23.56
CA SER A 383 -19.55 -29.64 22.45
C SER A 383 -19.72 -28.89 21.12
N ASP A 384 -20.01 -27.59 21.20
CA ASP A 384 -20.41 -26.75 20.06
C ASP A 384 -19.29 -25.76 19.67
N TYR A 385 -18.13 -25.85 20.33
CA TYR A 385 -16.98 -24.99 20.09
C TYR A 385 -15.67 -25.79 20.18
N MET A 386 -14.99 -25.91 19.05
CA MET A 386 -13.67 -26.51 18.96
C MET A 386 -12.65 -25.44 18.64
N ALA A 387 -11.65 -25.30 19.52
CA ALA A 387 -10.53 -24.39 19.33
C ALA A 387 -9.73 -24.76 18.06
N ARG A 388 -9.32 -23.74 17.30
CA ARG A 388 -8.52 -23.87 16.09
C ARG A 388 -7.26 -23.04 16.22
N ASP A 389 -6.14 -23.59 15.77
CA ASP A 389 -4.90 -22.83 15.74
C ASP A 389 -4.89 -21.80 14.61
N PHE A 390 -3.88 -20.94 14.64
CA PHE A 390 -3.75 -19.88 13.64
C PHE A 390 -3.59 -20.44 12.23
N ALA A 391 -2.88 -21.55 12.04
CA ALA A 391 -2.73 -22.18 10.73
C ALA A 391 -4.08 -22.55 10.10
N ASN A 392 -5.06 -22.99 10.89
CA ASN A 392 -6.43 -23.22 10.41
C ASN A 392 -7.09 -21.92 9.95
N TYR A 393 -7.06 -20.88 10.77
CA TYR A 393 -7.68 -19.59 10.47
C TYR A 393 -7.01 -18.88 9.31
N LYS A 394 -5.67 -18.91 9.23
CA LYS A 394 -4.88 -18.39 8.11
C LYS A 394 -5.32 -19.03 6.79
N ASN A 395 -5.43 -20.36 6.75
CA ASN A 395 -5.91 -21.05 5.56
C ASN A 395 -7.36 -20.67 5.21
N TYR A 396 -8.24 -20.52 6.20
CA TYR A 396 -9.62 -20.10 6.00
C TYR A 396 -9.70 -18.67 5.42
N PHE A 397 -9.13 -17.68 6.09
CA PHE A 397 -9.24 -16.27 5.71
C PHE A 397 -8.50 -15.95 4.40
N VAL A 398 -7.33 -16.52 4.16
CA VAL A 398 -6.68 -16.39 2.85
C VAL A 398 -7.54 -17.06 1.76
N GLY A 399 -8.20 -18.17 2.07
CA GLY A 399 -9.07 -18.90 1.16
C GLY A 399 -10.40 -18.22 0.84
N THR A 400 -10.88 -17.26 1.63
CA THR A 400 -12.12 -16.51 1.33
C THR A 400 -11.94 -15.57 0.13
N GLY A 401 -10.70 -15.12 -0.13
CA GLY A 401 -10.41 -14.07 -1.09
C GLY A 401 -10.93 -12.69 -0.66
N PHE A 402 -11.26 -12.50 0.62
CA PHE A 402 -11.62 -11.21 1.19
C PHE A 402 -10.34 -10.44 1.54
N THR A 403 -10.45 -9.11 1.66
CA THR A 403 -9.37 -8.26 2.16
C THR A 403 -9.59 -7.98 3.65
N TYR A 404 -8.57 -8.19 4.48
CA TYR A 404 -8.68 -7.96 5.92
C TYR A 404 -7.81 -6.77 6.34
N PHE A 405 -8.32 -5.99 7.28
CA PHE A 405 -7.63 -4.89 7.94
C PHE A 405 -7.56 -5.17 9.45
N ALA A 406 -6.59 -4.57 10.12
CA ALA A 406 -6.42 -4.71 11.56
C ALA A 406 -6.07 -3.37 12.22
N ILE A 407 -6.91 -2.90 13.14
CA ILE A 407 -6.63 -1.80 14.05
C ILE A 407 -6.42 -2.44 15.42
N VAL A 408 -5.17 -2.75 15.75
CA VAL A 408 -4.83 -3.64 16.88
C VAL A 408 -3.55 -3.20 17.59
N GLY A 409 -3.15 -3.92 18.63
CA GLY A 409 -1.87 -3.74 19.31
C GLY A 409 -0.63 -3.84 18.40
N THR A 410 0.53 -3.48 18.94
CA THR A 410 1.80 -3.38 18.21
C THR A 410 2.54 -4.70 18.04
N GLY A 411 2.12 -5.75 18.75
CA GLY A 411 2.76 -7.06 18.76
C GLY A 411 2.92 -7.67 17.36
N ASN A 412 4.03 -8.38 17.18
CA ASN A 412 4.37 -9.04 15.90
C ASN A 412 4.49 -10.55 16.05
N TYR A 413 4.43 -11.06 17.27
CA TYR A 413 4.54 -12.50 17.49
C TYR A 413 3.32 -13.24 16.92
N VAL A 414 3.60 -14.33 16.18
CA VAL A 414 2.61 -15.19 15.52
C VAL A 414 2.86 -16.64 15.95
N ARG A 415 1.94 -17.20 16.75
CA ARG A 415 1.90 -18.64 17.08
C ARG A 415 1.17 -19.39 15.96
N ASN A 416 1.85 -20.17 15.14
CA ASN A 416 1.20 -20.84 13.99
C ASN A 416 0.31 -22.01 14.42
N THR A 417 0.81 -22.84 15.32
CA THR A 417 0.11 -24.02 15.84
C THR A 417 0.12 -24.03 17.36
N PHE A 418 -0.79 -24.77 17.99
CA PHE A 418 -0.74 -24.95 19.45
C PHE A 418 0.52 -25.66 19.95
N SER A 419 1.26 -26.33 19.06
CA SER A 419 2.57 -26.94 19.39
C SER A 419 3.70 -25.92 19.47
N ASP A 420 3.53 -24.74 18.88
CA ASP A 420 4.52 -23.66 18.94
C ASP A 420 4.47 -22.98 20.32
N PRO A 421 5.62 -22.53 20.85
CA PRO A 421 5.72 -21.99 22.20
C PRO A 421 4.98 -20.67 22.30
N ALA A 422 3.95 -20.57 23.16
CA ALA A 422 3.23 -19.33 23.40
C ALA A 422 4.15 -18.19 23.86
N ASN A 423 3.82 -16.96 23.44
CA ASN A 423 4.51 -15.76 23.89
C ASN A 423 3.92 -15.26 25.21
N ASN A 424 4.75 -14.58 26.01
CA ASN A 424 4.28 -13.87 27.19
C ASN A 424 4.12 -12.38 26.86
N TYR A 425 3.03 -12.05 26.16
CA TYR A 425 2.76 -10.71 25.63
C TYR A 425 2.81 -9.63 26.72
N TYR A 426 2.18 -9.88 27.86
CA TYR A 426 2.12 -8.94 28.99
C TYR A 426 3.48 -8.63 29.64
N SER A 427 4.50 -9.46 29.39
CA SER A 427 5.85 -9.24 29.90
C SER A 427 6.84 -8.72 28.85
N THR A 428 6.41 -8.60 27.59
CA THR A 428 7.25 -8.25 26.46
C THR A 428 6.91 -6.83 25.98
N PRO A 429 7.72 -5.80 26.29
CA PRO A 429 7.36 -4.41 26.00
C PRO A 429 7.00 -4.12 24.53
N SER A 430 7.64 -4.79 23.56
CA SER A 430 7.34 -4.64 22.13
C SER A 430 5.97 -5.20 21.70
N GLU A 431 5.31 -5.97 22.58
CA GLU A 431 3.98 -6.52 22.35
C GLU A 431 2.89 -5.64 22.98
N ASN A 432 3.24 -4.50 23.57
CA ASN A 432 2.29 -3.61 24.21
C ASN A 432 2.40 -2.21 23.59
N CYS A 433 1.30 -1.47 23.59
CA CYS A 433 1.29 -0.05 23.30
C CYS A 433 0.37 0.71 24.26
N SER A 434 0.62 2.01 24.40
CA SER A 434 -0.22 2.93 25.15
C SER A 434 -0.10 4.31 24.53
N GLY A 435 -1.23 5.00 24.35
CA GLY A 435 -1.32 6.33 23.73
C GLY A 435 -2.70 6.95 23.93
N GLU A 436 -3.00 8.05 23.24
CA GLU A 436 -4.33 8.68 23.30
C GLU A 436 -5.44 7.76 22.75
N GLY A 437 -5.07 6.82 21.86
CA GLY A 437 -5.98 5.81 21.34
C GLY A 437 -6.43 4.78 22.38
N GLY A 438 -5.68 4.68 23.49
CA GLY A 438 -5.88 3.72 24.58
C GLY A 438 -4.66 2.81 24.77
N SER A 439 -4.84 1.61 25.30
CA SER A 439 -3.73 0.69 25.61
C SER A 439 -4.05 -0.72 25.14
N ALA A 440 -3.11 -1.34 24.44
CA ALA A 440 -3.33 -2.63 23.82
C ALA A 440 -2.13 -3.56 23.95
N VAL A 441 -2.40 -4.86 23.79
CA VAL A 441 -1.44 -5.95 23.84
C VAL A 441 -1.64 -6.92 22.66
N GLY A 442 -0.55 -7.46 22.12
CA GLY A 442 -0.58 -8.42 21.02
C GLY A 442 -0.97 -7.80 19.67
N GLY A 443 -1.82 -8.49 18.91
CA GLY A 443 -2.27 -8.08 17.57
C GLY A 443 -1.56 -8.78 16.40
N GLY A 444 -0.50 -9.55 16.65
CA GLY A 444 0.35 -10.17 15.60
C GLY A 444 -0.44 -11.06 14.62
N HIS A 445 -1.36 -11.87 15.10
CA HIS A 445 -2.20 -12.73 14.27
C HIS A 445 -3.13 -11.95 13.33
N PHE A 446 -3.81 -10.91 13.83
CA PHE A 446 -4.68 -10.06 13.01
C PHE A 446 -3.87 -9.35 11.90
N LYS A 447 -2.69 -8.82 12.26
CA LYS A 447 -1.79 -8.13 11.32
C LYS A 447 -1.29 -9.04 10.21
N GLU A 448 -0.98 -10.30 10.53
CA GLU A 448 -0.57 -11.30 9.56
C GLU A 448 -1.70 -11.61 8.56
N ILE A 449 -2.95 -11.77 9.01
CA ILE A 449 -4.10 -11.95 8.09
C ILE A 449 -4.30 -10.72 7.21
N ALA A 450 -4.23 -9.52 7.80
CA ALA A 450 -4.38 -8.27 7.04
C ALA A 450 -3.35 -8.16 5.91
N LYS A 451 -2.08 -8.42 6.24
CA LYS A 451 -0.98 -8.43 5.29
C LYS A 451 -1.16 -9.44 4.15
N LEU A 452 -1.49 -10.69 4.48
CA LEU A 452 -1.60 -11.78 3.49
C LEU A 452 -2.76 -11.61 2.50
N THR A 453 -3.75 -10.79 2.87
CA THR A 453 -4.96 -10.57 2.08
C THR A 453 -4.99 -9.20 1.38
N GLY A 454 -3.85 -8.50 1.39
CA GLY A 454 -3.67 -7.23 0.70
C GLY A 454 -4.26 -6.01 1.41
N GLY A 455 -4.65 -6.14 2.68
CA GLY A 455 -5.08 -5.02 3.50
C GLY A 455 -3.95 -4.44 4.35
N SER A 456 -4.32 -3.55 5.27
CA SER A 456 -3.37 -2.81 6.12
C SER A 456 -3.60 -3.08 7.60
N SER A 457 -2.55 -2.91 8.38
CA SER A 457 -2.63 -2.80 9.83
C SER A 457 -2.26 -1.41 10.35
N ALA A 458 -2.86 -1.05 11.49
CA ALA A 458 -2.61 0.19 12.23
C ALA A 458 -2.61 -0.09 13.74
N SER A 459 -1.87 0.73 14.49
CA SER A 459 -1.85 0.74 15.95
C SER A 459 -3.16 1.32 16.47
N ILE A 460 -3.88 0.54 17.27
CA ILE A 460 -5.08 1.01 17.97
C ILE A 460 -4.75 2.11 19.00
N CYS A 461 -3.54 2.08 19.57
CA CYS A 461 -3.06 3.08 20.51
C CYS A 461 -2.71 4.44 19.86
N ALA A 462 -2.81 4.56 18.54
CA ALA A 462 -2.57 5.83 17.84
C ALA A 462 -3.61 6.88 18.22
N ASP A 463 -3.21 8.14 18.20
CA ASP A 463 -4.10 9.26 18.51
C ASP A 463 -5.33 9.26 17.60
N ALA A 464 -6.50 9.57 18.15
CA ALA A 464 -7.78 9.55 17.43
C ALA A 464 -7.75 10.36 16.12
N SER A 465 -7.05 11.51 16.13
CA SER A 465 -6.88 12.34 14.93
C SER A 465 -6.12 11.65 13.78
N SER A 466 -5.27 10.67 14.11
CA SER A 466 -4.48 9.88 13.16
C SER A 466 -5.21 8.63 12.64
N TRP A 467 -6.34 8.22 13.25
CA TRP A 467 -7.17 7.10 12.75
C TRP A 467 -7.77 7.40 11.36
N THR A 468 -7.90 8.68 11.02
CA THR A 468 -8.30 9.15 9.69
C THR A 468 -7.42 8.58 8.57
N VAL A 469 -6.16 8.25 8.85
CA VAL A 469 -5.24 7.62 7.89
C VAL A 469 -5.62 6.18 7.58
N VAL A 470 -5.94 5.37 8.59
CA VAL A 470 -6.34 3.98 8.34
C VAL A 470 -7.73 3.91 7.71
N PHE A 471 -8.63 4.84 8.06
CA PHE A 471 -9.91 4.99 7.37
C PHE A 471 -9.75 5.30 5.89
N ASP A 472 -8.88 6.25 5.54
CA ASP A 472 -8.54 6.57 4.15
C ASP A 472 -7.98 5.34 3.40
N GLU A 473 -7.14 4.53 4.04
CA GLU A 473 -6.63 3.29 3.47
C GLU A 473 -7.73 2.23 3.26
N ILE A 474 -8.65 2.06 4.21
CA ILE A 474 -9.82 1.17 4.07
C ILE A 474 -10.69 1.62 2.90
N ILE A 475 -10.94 2.93 2.77
CA ILE A 475 -11.76 3.48 1.68
C ILE A 475 -11.08 3.28 0.32
N LYS A 476 -9.76 3.48 0.21
CA LYS A 476 -9.02 3.19 -1.03
C LYS A 476 -9.13 1.73 -1.41
N ALA A 477 -8.90 0.82 -0.47
CA ALA A 477 -9.04 -0.62 -0.72
C ALA A 477 -10.48 -0.99 -1.12
N ALA A 478 -11.48 -0.49 -0.39
CA ALA A 478 -12.89 -0.70 -0.71
C ALA A 478 -13.25 -0.17 -2.11
N SER A 479 -12.71 0.98 -2.50
CA SER A 479 -12.94 1.59 -3.81
C SER A 479 -12.25 0.83 -4.94
N ALA A 480 -11.05 0.30 -4.70
CA ALA A 480 -10.35 -0.57 -5.64
C ALA A 480 -11.07 -1.91 -5.82
N LEU A 481 -11.54 -2.52 -4.73
CA LEU A 481 -12.32 -3.77 -4.74
C LEU A 481 -13.65 -3.61 -5.50
N ALA A 482 -14.30 -2.46 -5.35
CA ALA A 482 -15.50 -2.10 -6.10
C ALA A 482 -15.17 -1.81 -7.58
N SER A 483 -13.99 -1.29 -7.89
CA SER A 483 -13.63 -0.92 -9.27
C SER A 483 -13.38 -2.15 -10.16
N GLN A 484 -13.90 -2.12 -11.38
CA GLN A 484 -13.63 -3.14 -12.41
C GLN A 484 -12.47 -2.74 -13.35
N PHE A 485 -11.82 -1.61 -13.09
CA PHE A 485 -10.79 -1.02 -13.97
C PHE A 485 -9.38 -1.42 -13.54
N ALA A 486 -9.21 -2.69 -13.19
CA ALA A 486 -7.90 -3.28 -12.90
C ALA A 486 -7.06 -3.32 -14.17
N LEU A 487 -5.84 -2.80 -14.09
CA LEU A 487 -4.90 -2.75 -15.20
C LEU A 487 -4.17 -4.08 -15.35
N LYS A 488 -3.81 -4.43 -16.59
CA LYS A 488 -3.04 -5.66 -16.88
C LYS A 488 -1.56 -5.55 -16.54
N GLN A 489 -1.05 -4.34 -16.44
CA GLN A 489 0.35 -4.04 -16.12
C GLN A 489 0.36 -2.95 -15.05
N VAL A 490 1.42 -2.93 -14.24
CA VAL A 490 1.63 -1.87 -13.25
C VAL A 490 2.11 -0.62 -14.00
N PRO A 491 1.34 0.49 -14.00
CA PRO A 491 1.69 1.67 -14.78
C PRO A 491 2.81 2.48 -14.12
N ILE A 492 3.56 3.23 -14.93
CA ILE A 492 4.29 4.41 -14.46
C ILE A 492 3.22 5.48 -14.16
N PRO A 493 3.00 5.87 -12.90
CA PRO A 493 1.77 6.59 -12.50
C PRO A 493 1.53 7.90 -13.27
N SER A 494 2.60 8.62 -13.60
CA SER A 494 2.53 9.92 -14.28
C SER A 494 2.21 9.86 -15.77
N THR A 495 2.27 8.68 -16.37
CA THR A 495 1.99 8.47 -17.80
C THR A 495 0.51 8.12 -18.05
N LEU A 496 -0.24 7.83 -16.98
CA LEU A 496 -1.62 7.38 -17.08
C LEU A 496 -2.52 8.52 -17.59
N GLN A 497 -3.22 8.24 -18.69
CA GLN A 497 -4.26 9.10 -19.25
C GLN A 497 -5.57 8.32 -19.26
N VAL A 498 -6.62 8.94 -18.75
CA VAL A 498 -7.94 8.32 -18.59
C VAL A 498 -8.99 9.14 -19.30
N LYS A 499 -9.82 8.48 -20.10
CA LYS A 499 -10.99 9.07 -20.76
C LYS A 499 -12.25 8.34 -20.37
N VAL A 500 -13.28 9.08 -19.96
CA VAL A 500 -14.63 8.56 -19.70
C VAL A 500 -15.56 9.12 -20.77
N ALA A 501 -16.22 8.21 -21.50
CA ALA A 501 -17.06 8.57 -22.66
C ALA A 501 -16.34 9.51 -23.67
N GLY A 502 -15.03 9.29 -23.85
CA GLY A 502 -14.17 10.07 -24.75
C GLY A 502 -13.71 11.43 -24.23
N LYS A 503 -14.05 11.82 -23.00
CA LYS A 503 -13.57 13.05 -22.35
C LYS A 503 -12.43 12.75 -21.39
N ASP A 504 -11.38 13.55 -21.43
CA ASP A 504 -10.27 13.44 -20.49
C ASP A 504 -10.76 13.69 -19.05
N VAL A 505 -10.36 12.81 -18.15
CA VAL A 505 -10.56 12.94 -16.71
C VAL A 505 -9.21 13.24 -16.09
N ALA A 506 -9.13 14.26 -15.23
CA ALA A 506 -7.90 14.59 -14.53
C ALA A 506 -7.68 13.61 -13.36
N ARG A 507 -6.41 13.32 -13.08
CA ARG A 507 -6.03 12.63 -11.85
C ARG A 507 -6.28 13.54 -10.65
N ASP A 508 -6.90 13.02 -9.60
CA ASP A 508 -7.15 13.71 -8.34
C ASP A 508 -6.77 12.83 -7.14
N THR A 509 -5.57 13.06 -6.62
CA THR A 509 -5.03 12.34 -5.44
C THR A 509 -5.65 12.81 -4.13
N ALA A 510 -6.53 13.80 -4.15
CA ALA A 510 -7.31 14.22 -2.98
C ALA A 510 -8.68 13.51 -2.92
N HIS A 511 -8.98 12.64 -3.89
CA HIS A 511 -10.16 11.76 -3.92
C HIS A 511 -11.50 12.50 -3.85
N GLN A 512 -11.56 13.72 -4.40
CA GLN A 512 -12.76 14.55 -4.41
C GLN A 512 -13.52 14.44 -5.74
N ASN A 513 -12.82 14.62 -6.86
CA ASN A 513 -13.41 14.55 -8.20
C ASN A 513 -12.35 14.31 -9.28
N GLY A 514 -12.37 13.12 -9.88
CA GLY A 514 -11.38 12.71 -10.88
C GLY A 514 -11.14 11.21 -10.83
N PHE A 515 -9.96 10.79 -11.27
CA PHE A 515 -9.49 9.42 -11.08
C PHE A 515 -8.25 9.39 -10.18
N ASP A 516 -7.96 8.25 -9.56
CA ASP A 516 -6.64 7.94 -9.01
C ASP A 516 -6.27 6.47 -9.23
N LEU A 517 -5.03 6.11 -8.92
CA LEU A 517 -4.53 4.74 -8.93
C LEU A 517 -4.44 4.20 -7.51
N VAL A 518 -5.06 3.04 -7.28
CA VAL A 518 -4.89 2.28 -6.05
C VAL A 518 -4.06 1.03 -6.35
N TYR A 519 -2.95 0.89 -5.62
CA TYR A 519 -2.04 -0.25 -5.72
C TYR A 519 -2.38 -1.29 -4.66
N SER A 520 -2.70 -2.48 -5.11
CA SER A 520 -2.84 -3.69 -4.30
C SER A 520 -1.56 -4.54 -4.41
N VAL A 521 -1.53 -5.68 -3.73
CA VAL A 521 -0.43 -6.65 -3.86
C VAL A 521 -0.33 -7.27 -5.27
N ASP A 522 -1.45 -7.32 -6.01
CA ASP A 522 -1.55 -8.02 -7.29
C ASP A 522 -1.51 -7.09 -8.52
N GLY A 523 -1.53 -5.77 -8.32
CA GLY A 523 -1.59 -4.82 -9.43
C GLY A 523 -2.12 -3.44 -9.06
N ALA A 524 -2.42 -2.67 -10.09
CA ALA A 524 -2.97 -1.32 -9.98
C ALA A 524 -4.39 -1.26 -10.55
N THR A 525 -5.26 -0.52 -9.87
CA THR A 525 -6.65 -0.32 -10.26
C THR A 525 -6.95 1.16 -10.40
N VAL A 526 -7.60 1.55 -11.50
CA VAL A 526 -8.11 2.91 -11.66
C VAL A 526 -9.40 3.04 -10.86
N VAL A 527 -9.47 4.05 -9.99
CA VAL A 527 -10.64 4.37 -9.17
C VAL A 527 -11.11 5.77 -9.54
N PHE A 528 -12.43 5.99 -9.53
CA PHE A 528 -13.05 7.27 -9.85
C PHE A 528 -13.78 7.84 -8.64
N TYR A 529 -13.85 9.16 -8.56
CA TYR A 529 -14.46 9.90 -7.46
C TYR A 529 -15.35 11.03 -8.00
N GLY A 530 -16.40 11.36 -7.26
CA GLY A 530 -17.29 12.49 -7.60
C GLY A 530 -17.96 12.37 -8.96
N ASP A 531 -18.04 13.48 -9.71
CA ASP A 531 -18.71 13.55 -11.01
C ASP A 531 -17.97 12.80 -12.12
N ALA A 532 -16.73 12.35 -11.87
CA ALA A 532 -15.94 11.55 -12.80
C ALA A 532 -16.33 10.07 -12.83
N LEU A 533 -17.17 9.61 -11.89
CA LEU A 533 -17.66 8.24 -11.82
C LEU A 533 -18.34 7.81 -13.13
N PRO A 534 -17.83 6.76 -13.81
CA PRO A 534 -18.47 6.24 -15.01
C PRO A 534 -19.87 5.70 -14.70
N THR A 535 -20.86 6.15 -15.47
CA THR A 535 -22.22 5.61 -15.40
C THR A 535 -22.35 4.32 -16.20
N ALA A 536 -23.39 3.54 -15.92
CA ALA A 536 -23.65 2.26 -16.59
C ALA A 536 -23.49 2.34 -18.12
N ASN A 537 -22.73 1.39 -18.68
CA ASN A 537 -22.38 1.27 -20.10
C ASN A 537 -21.45 2.37 -20.67
N GLN A 538 -20.96 3.31 -19.86
CA GLN A 538 -19.94 4.24 -20.33
C GLN A 538 -18.61 3.53 -20.56
N LYS A 539 -17.91 3.92 -21.62
CA LYS A 539 -16.57 3.44 -21.93
C LYS A 539 -15.54 4.20 -21.12
N VAL A 540 -14.56 3.47 -20.64
CA VAL A 540 -13.36 4.01 -20.00
C VAL A 540 -12.16 3.56 -20.84
N ASP A 541 -11.47 4.51 -21.45
CA ASP A 541 -10.23 4.25 -22.19
C ASP A 541 -9.06 4.70 -21.31
N VAL A 542 -8.09 3.82 -21.09
CA VAL A 542 -6.90 4.08 -20.27
C VAL A 542 -5.66 3.81 -21.10
N SER A 543 -4.71 4.74 -21.14
CA SER A 543 -3.40 4.55 -21.77
C SER A 543 -2.29 4.93 -20.80
N TYR A 544 -1.21 4.17 -20.78
CA TYR A 544 -0.11 4.35 -19.84
C TYR A 544 1.15 3.64 -20.33
N ASP A 545 2.28 4.04 -19.78
CA ASP A 545 3.54 3.33 -19.93
C ASP A 545 3.81 2.42 -18.72
N TYR A 546 4.56 1.35 -18.94
CA TYR A 546 4.96 0.37 -17.92
C TYR A 546 6.37 -0.14 -18.23
N LEU A 547 7.03 -0.71 -17.22
CA LEU A 547 8.35 -1.31 -17.41
C LEU A 547 8.22 -2.77 -17.84
N GLN A 548 8.98 -3.14 -18.89
CA GLN A 548 9.13 -4.51 -19.33
C GLN A 548 10.53 -5.00 -18.94
N GLN A 549 10.56 -6.09 -18.16
CA GLN A 549 11.78 -6.83 -17.79
C GLN A 549 12.27 -7.74 -18.91
#